data_AF-A0A933EMF0-F1
#
_entry.id   AF-A0A933EMF0-F1
#
_cell.length_a   1.000
_cell.length_b   1.000
_cell.length_c   1.000
_cell.angle_alpha   90.00
_cell.angle_beta   90.00
_cell.angle_gamma   90.00
#
_symmetry.space_group_name_H-M   'P 1'
#
loop_
_entity.id
_entity.type
_entity.pdbx_description
1 polymer ?
#
loop_
_entity_poly.entity_id
_entity_poly.type
_entity_poly.pdbx_seq_one_letter_code
_entity_poly.pdbx_strand_id
1 'polypeptide(L)' 'MPSVEAHATESLERTGQTYLEVHEWVDNDEETKAARHDITRLVEHSEHVRGIWGEEA' A
#
# COMPACT_ATOMS: atom_id res chain seq x y z
N MET A 1 10.36 -2.85 -6.02
CA MET A 1 9.05 -2.18 -6.10
C MET A 1 9.14 -1.08 -7.15
N PRO A 2 8.14 -0.95 -8.04
CA PRO A 2 7.92 0.26 -8.82
C PRO A 2 7.93 1.53 -7.95
N SER A 3 8.02 2.70 -8.56
CA SER A 3 7.80 3.94 -7.83
C SER A 3 6.34 4.06 -7.39
N VAL A 4 6.09 4.83 -6.33
CA VAL A 4 4.72 5.20 -5.89
C VAL A 4 3.91 5.77 -7.06
N GLU A 5 4.54 6.56 -7.93
CA GLU A 5 3.91 7.16 -9.11
C GLU A 5 3.45 6.12 -10.14
N ALA A 6 4.26 5.06 -10.34
CA ALA A 6 3.89 3.95 -11.20
C ALA A 6 2.72 3.15 -10.60
N HIS A 7 2.77 2.86 -9.30
CA HIS A 7 1.69 2.17 -8.59
C HIS A 7 0.37 2.94 -8.59
N ALA A 8 0.42 4.26 -8.39
CA ALA A 8 -0.76 5.13 -8.44
C ALA A 8 -1.39 5.15 -9.84
N THR A 9 -0.56 5.20 -10.89
CA THR A 9 -1.01 5.18 -12.29
C THR A 9 -1.69 3.86 -12.64
N GLU A 10 -1.04 2.73 -12.37
CA GLU A 10 -1.60 1.39 -12.63
C GLU A 10 -2.90 1.13 -11.84
N SER A 11 -2.95 1.59 -10.59
CA SER A 11 -4.14 1.45 -9.75
C SER A 11 -5.31 2.26 -10.30
N LEU A 12 -5.06 3.50 -10.74
CA LEU A 12 -6.07 4.37 -11.35
C LEU A 12 -6.65 3.73 -12.61
N GLU A 13 -5.80 3.17 -13.48
CA GLU A 13 -6.25 2.50 -14.71
C GLU A 13 -7.10 1.26 -14.43
N ARG A 14 -6.76 0.48 -13.39
CA ARG A 14 -7.44 -0.78 -13.06
C ARG A 14 -8.72 -0.60 -12.25
N THR A 15 -8.77 0.39 -11.38
CA THR A 15 -9.81 0.50 -10.34
C THR A 15 -10.54 1.83 -10.34
N GLY A 16 -10.03 2.84 -11.06
CA GLY A 16 -10.54 4.21 -10.99
C GLY A 16 -10.07 4.99 -9.75
N GLN A 17 -9.24 4.39 -8.90
CA GLN A 17 -8.68 5.01 -7.69
C GLN A 17 -7.16 4.85 -7.65
N THR A 18 -6.45 5.87 -7.18
CA THR A 18 -4.98 5.87 -7.14
C THR A 18 -4.43 5.10 -5.94
N TYR A 19 -5.18 5.02 -4.84
CA TYR A 19 -4.72 4.51 -3.53
C TYR A 19 -3.37 5.10 -3.09
N LEU A 20 -3.13 6.37 -3.41
CA LEU A 20 -1.82 7.00 -3.24
C LEU A 20 -1.31 6.91 -1.79
N GLU A 21 -2.18 7.13 -0.81
CA GLU A 21 -1.81 7.08 0.61
C GLU A 21 -1.32 5.70 1.06
N VAL A 22 -1.92 4.62 0.53
CA VAL A 22 -1.49 3.25 0.83
C VAL A 22 -0.12 2.99 0.21
N HIS A 23 0.08 3.41 -1.04
CA HIS A 23 1.37 3.27 -1.73
C HIS A 23 2.47 4.06 -1.03
N GLU A 24 2.19 5.30 -0.61
CA GLU A 24 3.13 6.09 0.18
C GLU A 24 3.43 5.44 1.54
N TRP A 25 2.43 4.91 2.22
CA TRP A 25 2.64 4.19 3.47
C TRP A 25 3.51 2.94 3.26
N VAL A 26 3.28 2.16 2.20
CA VAL A 26 4.03 0.92 1.99
C VAL A 26 5.47 1.19 1.51
N ASP A 27 5.69 2.19 0.64
CA ASP A 27 6.95 2.33 -0.12
C ASP A 27 7.87 3.50 0.27
N ASN A 28 7.38 4.54 0.96
CA ASN A 28 8.10 5.81 1.14
C ASN A 28 9.10 5.82 2.32
N ASP A 29 8.98 4.88 3.26
CA ASP A 29 9.87 4.78 4.42
C ASP A 29 10.82 3.58 4.30
N GLU A 30 12.08 3.83 3.91
CA GLU A 30 13.11 2.80 3.72
C GLU A 30 13.35 1.92 4.95
N GLU A 31 13.16 2.43 6.18
CA GLU A 31 13.38 1.66 7.42
C GLU A 31 12.29 0.60 7.62
N THR A 32 11.05 0.96 7.30
CA THR A 32 9.88 0.09 7.52
C THR A 32 9.42 -0.63 6.26
N LYS A 33 9.88 -0.21 5.08
CA LYS A 33 9.53 -0.78 3.76
C LYS A 33 9.71 -2.29 3.71
N ALA A 34 10.87 -2.80 4.12
CA ALA A 34 11.13 -4.24 4.11
C ALA A 34 10.12 -5.01 4.99
N ALA A 35 9.73 -4.45 6.13
CA ALA A 35 8.76 -5.06 7.04
C ALA A 35 7.32 -4.96 6.51
N ARG A 36 6.94 -3.85 5.85
CA ARG A 36 5.62 -3.66 5.23
C ARG A 36 5.40 -4.56 4.01
N HIS A 37 6.48 -4.92 3.32
CA HIS A 37 6.49 -5.88 2.21
C HIS A 37 6.65 -7.34 2.62
N ASP A 38 6.79 -7.62 3.92
CA ASP A 38 6.90 -8.98 4.41
C ASP A 38 5.54 -9.69 4.34
N ILE A 39 5.39 -10.58 3.36
CA ILE A 39 4.16 -11.36 3.15
C ILE A 39 3.81 -12.25 4.34
N THR A 40 4.79 -12.63 5.17
CA THR A 40 4.53 -13.41 6.39
C THR A 40 3.76 -12.61 7.44
N ARG A 41 3.76 -11.28 7.31
CA ARG A 41 3.05 -10.33 8.17
C ARG A 41 1.80 -9.74 7.51
N LEU A 42 1.36 -10.30 6.38
CA LEU A 42 0.22 -9.79 5.62
C LEU A 42 -1.04 -9.63 6.47
N VAL A 43 -1.31 -10.55 7.39
CA VAL A 43 -2.50 -10.48 8.28
C VAL A 43 -2.44 -9.26 9.19
N GLU A 44 -1.28 -9.00 9.81
CA GLU A 44 -1.05 -7.85 10.69
C GLU A 44 -1.21 -6.52 9.92
N HIS A 45 -0.62 -6.46 8.72
CA HIS A 45 -0.73 -5.27 7.87
C HIS A 45 -2.14 -5.07 7.33
N SER A 46 -2.88 -6.16 7.04
CA SER A 46 -4.27 -6.08 6.58
C SER A 46 -5.20 -5.51 7.64
N GLU A 47 -4.98 -5.84 8.92
CA GLU A 47 -5.73 -5.23 10.03
C GLU A 47 -5.40 -3.74 10.18
N HIS A 48 -4.13 -3.37 10.05
CA HIS A 48 -3.69 -1.98 10.11
C HIS A 48 -4.28 -1.14 8.96
N VAL A 49 -4.19 -1.64 7.72
CA VAL A 49 -4.73 -0.98 6.53
C VAL A 49 -6.25 -0.79 6.66
N ARG A 50 -7.00 -1.83 7.09
CA ARG A 50 -8.44 -1.70 7.34
C ARG A 50 -8.77 -0.68 8.42
N GLY A 51 -7.94 -0.57 9.46
CA GLY A 51 -8.12 0.41 10.53
C GLY A 51 -7.97 1.86 10.05
N ILE A 52 -7.12 2.10 9.05
CA ILE A 52 -6.85 3.45 8.51
C ILE A 52 -7.81 3.80 7.37
N TRP A 53 -8.02 2.89 6.43
CA TRP A 53 -8.72 3.16 5.16
C TRP A 53 -10.06 2.41 5.00
N GLY A 54 -10.45 1.57 5.96
CA GLY A 54 -11.71 0.82 5.91
C GLY A 54 -11.65 -0.47 5.10
N GLU A 55 -12.80 -1.10 4.86
CA GLU A 55 -12.88 -2.40 4.16
C GLU A 55 -12.68 -2.31 2.64
N GLU A 56 -12.75 -1.11 2.05
CA GLU A 56 -12.57 -0.89 0.60
C GLU A 56 -11.10 -0.69 0.18
N ALA A 57 -10.16 -0.77 1.12
CA ALA A 57 -8.73 -0.60 0.88
C ALA A 57 -8.01 -1.88 0.42
#